data_AF-A0A928NEM8-F1
#
_entry.id   AF-A0A928NEM8-F1
#
_cell.length_a   1.000
_cell.length_b   1.000
_cell.length_c   1.000
_cell.angle_alpha   90.00
_cell.angle_beta   90.00
_cell.angle_gamma   90.00
#
_symmetry.space_group_name_H-M   'P 1'
#
loop_
_entity.id
_entity.type
_entity.pdbx_description
1 polymer ?
#
loop_
_entity_poly.entity_id
_entity_poly.type
_entity_poly.pdbx_seq_one_letter_code
_entity_poly.pdbx_strand_id
1 'polypeptide(L)'
;MNFFEQTGFSMVTENPKMLIMLLISFVLFYLAIVKKFEPLLLLPISFGMLLTNLPGAEMFHEIFFAGGHVNWSILGGAPITVEFIEEMRAAGVAESLLSTLTVDESISFGLIDILYLGVKLGIYPCLIFLGVGAMTDFGPLIANPKSLLLGAAAQLGIFLAFIGARYLGFTPAEAGSIGIIGGADGPTAIFVTSKLAPDLLGPIA
;
A
#
# COMPACT_ATOMS: atom_id res chain seq x y z
N MET A 1 -24.90 -18.48 23.74
CA MET A 1 -23.54 -18.35 23.15
C MET A 1 -23.54 -19.21 21.89
N ASN A 2 -23.76 -18.59 20.73
CA ASN A 2 -23.72 -19.29 19.45
C ASN A 2 -22.27 -19.37 18.97
N PHE A 3 -21.66 -20.54 19.13
CA PHE A 3 -20.27 -20.81 18.71
C PHE A 3 -20.03 -20.46 17.23
N PHE A 4 -21.03 -20.69 16.37
CA PHE A 4 -20.96 -20.37 14.94
C PHE A 4 -20.84 -18.86 14.66
N GLU A 5 -21.51 -18.01 15.44
CA GLU A 5 -21.45 -16.54 15.28
C GLU A 5 -20.11 -15.95 15.75
N GLN A 6 -19.41 -16.63 16.67
CA GLN A 6 -18.08 -16.20 17.14
C GLN A 6 -16.92 -16.74 16.28
N THR A 7 -17.21 -17.62 15.32
CA THR A 7 -16.18 -18.09 14.40
C THR A 7 -15.92 -17.08 13.29
N GLY A 8 -14.66 -16.93 12.87
CA GLY A 8 -14.29 -16.12 11.71
C GLY A 8 -14.99 -16.54 10.41
N PHE A 9 -15.54 -17.76 10.35
CA PHE A 9 -16.35 -18.24 9.22
C PHE A 9 -17.68 -17.49 9.07
N SER A 10 -18.28 -17.01 10.16
CA SER A 10 -19.49 -16.16 10.09
C SER A 10 -19.17 -14.82 9.45
N MET A 11 -18.07 -14.19 9.87
CA MET A 11 -17.61 -12.89 9.36
C MET A 11 -17.21 -12.94 7.88
N VAL A 12 -16.63 -14.07 7.42
CA VAL A 12 -16.31 -14.28 6.00
C VAL A 12 -17.57 -14.40 5.14
N THR A 13 -18.67 -14.94 5.69
CA THR A 13 -19.95 -15.06 4.97
C THR A 13 -20.64 -13.70 4.83
N GLU A 14 -20.45 -12.81 5.80
CA GLU A 14 -20.97 -11.43 5.78
C GLU A 14 -20.22 -10.52 4.81
N ASN A 15 -18.92 -10.77 4.57
CA ASN A 15 -18.09 -9.92 3.72
C ASN A 15 -17.34 -10.72 2.63
N PRO A 16 -17.99 -11.07 1.51
CA PRO A 16 -17.43 -11.95 0.48
C PRO A 16 -16.18 -11.38 -0.21
N LYS A 17 -15.95 -10.06 -0.13
CA LYS A 17 -14.73 -9.41 -0.62
C LYS A 17 -13.47 -9.92 0.08
N MET A 18 -13.57 -10.24 1.37
CA MET A 18 -12.46 -10.76 2.17
C MET A 18 -11.98 -12.11 1.61
N LEU A 19 -12.91 -12.99 1.20
CA LEU A 19 -12.58 -14.27 0.58
C LEU A 19 -11.78 -14.08 -0.73
N ILE A 20 -12.15 -13.09 -1.54
CA ILE A 20 -11.46 -12.78 -2.79
C ILE A 20 -10.02 -12.32 -2.50
N MET A 21 -9.83 -11.44 -1.52
CA MET A 21 -8.48 -10.97 -1.14
C MET A 21 -7.61 -12.08 -0.56
N LEU A 22 -8.20 -13.00 0.22
CA LEU A 22 -7.52 -14.21 0.68
C LEU A 22 -7.09 -15.10 -0.48
N LEU A 23 -7.94 -15.29 -1.49
CA LEU A 23 -7.56 -16.04 -2.69
C LEU A 23 -6.42 -15.35 -3.45
N ILE A 24 -6.49 -14.03 -3.61
CA ILE A 24 -5.42 -13.24 -4.25
C ILE A 24 -4.10 -13.39 -3.49
N SER A 25 -4.11 -13.32 -2.15
CA SER A 25 -2.89 -13.49 -1.36
C SER A 25 -2.24 -14.86 -1.57
N PHE A 26 -3.03 -15.94 -1.68
CA PHE A 26 -2.51 -17.27 -2.03
C PHE A 26 -1.98 -17.37 -3.46
N VAL A 27 -2.59 -16.67 -4.42
CA VAL A 27 -2.05 -16.57 -5.79
C VAL A 27 -0.69 -15.86 -5.78
N LEU A 28 -0.56 -14.76 -5.04
CA LEU A 28 0.71 -14.05 -4.91
C LEU A 28 1.78 -14.91 -4.20
N PHE A 29 1.41 -15.68 -3.17
CA PHE A 29 2.30 -16.68 -2.56
C PHE A 29 2.82 -17.69 -3.57
N TYR A 30 1.92 -18.23 -4.40
CA TYR A 30 2.30 -19.19 -5.44
C TYR A 30 3.29 -18.56 -6.45
N LEU A 31 3.03 -17.33 -6.88
CA LEU A 31 3.94 -16.62 -7.79
C LEU A 31 5.30 -16.33 -7.16
N ALA A 32 5.33 -15.92 -5.89
CA ALA A 32 6.57 -15.65 -5.16
C ALA A 32 7.40 -16.91 -4.91
N ILE A 33 6.77 -18.02 -4.49
CA ILE A 33 7.48 -19.24 -4.07
C ILE A 33 7.79 -20.15 -5.26
N VAL A 34 6.78 -20.50 -6.06
CA VAL A 34 6.91 -21.50 -7.12
C VAL A 34 7.52 -20.90 -8.37
N LYS A 35 7.06 -19.70 -8.75
CA LYS A 35 7.53 -19.03 -9.96
C LYS A 35 8.70 -18.07 -9.71
N LYS A 36 9.04 -17.80 -8.44
CA LYS A 36 10.16 -16.93 -8.05
C LYS A 36 10.07 -15.52 -8.64
N PHE A 37 8.85 -14.99 -8.81
CA PHE A 37 8.67 -13.59 -9.12
C PHE A 37 8.99 -12.75 -7.89
N GLU A 38 10.03 -11.91 -7.98
CA GLU A 38 10.51 -10.99 -6.93
C GLU A 38 10.33 -11.52 -5.49
N PRO A 39 10.88 -12.71 -5.17
CA PRO A 39 10.51 -13.44 -3.97
C PRO A 39 10.87 -12.69 -2.67
N LEU A 40 11.82 -11.75 -2.74
CA LEU A 40 12.24 -10.94 -1.60
C LEU A 40 11.21 -9.88 -1.21
N LEU A 41 10.42 -9.37 -2.16
CA LEU A 41 9.41 -8.33 -1.93
C LEU A 41 7.99 -8.90 -1.98
N LEU A 42 7.69 -9.71 -3.00
CA LEU A 42 6.35 -10.24 -3.23
C LEU A 42 5.88 -11.18 -2.11
N LEU A 43 6.79 -11.95 -1.52
CA LEU A 43 6.46 -12.87 -0.43
C LEU A 43 6.01 -12.10 0.84
N PRO A 44 6.80 -11.15 1.39
CA PRO A 44 6.32 -10.28 2.47
C PRO A 44 5.02 -9.54 2.16
N ILE A 45 4.85 -9.02 0.92
CA ILE A 45 3.63 -8.34 0.50
C ILE A 45 2.41 -9.29 0.56
N SER A 46 2.55 -10.50 0.01
CA SER A 46 1.49 -11.52 0.05
C SER A 46 1.12 -11.94 1.47
N PHE A 47 2.11 -12.03 2.37
CA PHE A 47 1.88 -12.34 3.78
C PHE A 47 1.21 -11.18 4.53
N GLY A 48 1.62 -9.93 4.26
CA GLY A 48 0.95 -8.74 4.78
C GLY A 48 -0.53 -8.69 4.34
N MET A 49 -0.78 -8.91 3.04
CA MET A 49 -2.13 -8.98 2.48
C MET A 49 -2.97 -10.09 3.13
N LEU A 50 -2.39 -11.26 3.41
CA LEU A 50 -3.07 -12.32 4.14
C LEU A 50 -3.47 -11.86 5.55
N LEU A 51 -2.54 -11.28 6.31
CA LEU A 51 -2.77 -10.86 7.71
C LEU A 51 -3.80 -9.74 7.84
N THR A 52 -3.81 -8.76 6.93
CA THR A 52 -4.78 -7.65 6.97
C THR A 52 -6.18 -8.07 6.57
N ASN A 53 -6.34 -9.21 5.90
CA ASN A 53 -7.64 -9.73 5.48
C ASN A 53 -8.11 -10.92 6.33
N LEU A 54 -7.49 -11.17 7.50
CA LEU A 54 -7.99 -12.18 8.43
C LEU A 54 -9.24 -11.66 9.17
N PRO A 55 -10.33 -12.45 9.23
CA PRO A 55 -11.59 -12.02 9.84
C PRO A 55 -11.41 -11.77 11.34
N GLY A 56 -11.76 -10.55 11.79
CA GLY A 56 -11.71 -10.14 13.20
C GLY A 56 -10.31 -9.99 13.78
N ALA A 57 -9.27 -9.94 12.94
CA ALA A 57 -7.89 -9.79 13.40
C ALA A 57 -7.50 -8.31 13.65
N GLU A 58 -8.21 -7.35 13.05
CA GLU A 58 -8.01 -5.90 13.23
C GLU A 58 -6.52 -5.49 13.14
N MET A 59 -5.79 -6.10 12.20
CA MET A 59 -4.33 -5.96 12.12
C MET A 59 -3.89 -4.64 11.47
N PHE A 60 -4.78 -4.02 10.68
CA PHE A 60 -4.56 -2.77 9.95
C PHE A 60 -5.85 -1.95 9.90
N HIS A 61 -5.73 -0.65 10.18
CA HIS A 61 -6.81 0.32 10.16
C HIS A 61 -6.43 1.50 9.27
N GLU A 62 -7.18 1.67 8.19
CA GLU A 62 -6.93 2.73 7.20
C GLU A 62 -7.06 4.14 7.80
N ILE A 63 -7.93 4.31 8.82
CA ILE A 63 -8.23 5.61 9.43
C ILE A 63 -7.01 6.29 10.06
N PHE A 64 -6.01 5.54 10.53
CA PHE A 64 -4.77 6.11 11.06
C PHE A 64 -3.97 6.88 10.01
N PHE A 65 -4.20 6.60 8.72
CA PHE A 65 -3.43 7.13 7.59
C PHE A 65 -4.29 7.86 6.55
N ALA A 66 -5.58 8.02 6.87
CA ALA A 66 -6.56 8.67 6.02
C ALA A 66 -6.36 10.20 6.00
N GLY A 67 -6.86 10.86 4.96
CA GLY A 67 -6.70 12.31 4.79
C GLY A 67 -5.28 12.77 4.44
N GLY A 68 -4.43 11.87 3.93
CA GLY A 68 -3.11 12.18 3.41
C GLY A 68 -2.02 12.44 4.46
N HIS A 69 -2.32 12.28 5.74
CA HIS A 69 -1.38 12.43 6.84
C HIS A 69 -1.56 11.34 7.90
N VAL A 70 -0.63 11.26 8.85
CA VAL A 70 -0.73 10.31 9.97
C VAL A 70 -1.49 10.97 11.11
N ASN A 71 -2.59 10.34 11.52
CA ASN A 71 -3.44 10.83 12.60
C ASN A 71 -2.88 10.37 13.96
N TRP A 72 -1.90 11.10 14.49
CA TRP A 72 -1.19 10.76 15.74
C TRP A 72 -2.08 10.76 16.99
N SER A 73 -3.15 11.55 17.00
CA SER A 73 -4.09 11.65 18.12
C SER A 73 -4.78 10.31 18.37
N ILE A 74 -5.45 9.77 17.36
CA ILE A 74 -6.14 8.48 17.43
C ILE A 74 -5.16 7.32 17.55
N LEU A 75 -3.99 7.40 16.91
CA LEU A 75 -2.94 6.38 17.04
C LEU A 75 -2.35 6.33 18.46
N GLY A 76 -2.35 7.46 19.16
CA GLY A 76 -2.01 7.58 20.58
C GLY A 76 -3.11 7.12 21.55
N GLY A 77 -4.25 6.63 21.03
CA GLY A 77 -5.37 6.15 21.83
C GLY A 77 -6.37 7.22 22.26
N ALA A 78 -6.33 8.42 21.66
CA ALA A 78 -7.39 9.41 21.87
C ALA A 78 -8.72 8.88 21.30
N PRO A 79 -9.86 9.17 21.97
CA PRO A 79 -11.16 8.77 21.47
C PRO A 79 -11.52 9.50 20.17
N ILE A 80 -12.33 8.85 19.34
CA ILE A 80 -12.83 9.44 18.10
C ILE A 80 -13.81 10.57 18.43
N THR A 81 -13.53 11.78 17.95
CA THR A 81 -14.41 12.94 18.10
C THR A 81 -15.28 13.14 16.87
N VAL A 82 -16.44 13.79 17.04
CA VAL A 82 -17.30 14.17 15.90
C VAL A 82 -16.55 15.10 14.93
N GLU A 83 -15.74 16.01 15.47
CA GLU A 83 -14.90 16.92 14.70
C GLU A 83 -13.91 16.16 13.79
N PHE A 84 -13.31 15.07 14.29
CA PHE A 84 -12.42 14.23 13.50
C PHE A 84 -13.14 13.53 12.34
N ILE A 85 -14.36 13.03 12.57
CA ILE A 85 -15.17 12.42 11.51
C ILE A 85 -15.52 13.44 10.42
N GLU A 86 -15.87 14.67 10.82
CA GLU A 86 -16.14 15.76 9.88
C GLU A 86 -14.89 16.16 9.08
N GLU A 87 -13.73 16.24 9.72
CA GLU A 87 -12.45 16.50 9.07
C GLU A 87 -12.10 15.41 8.05
N MET A 88 -12.21 14.15 8.42
CA MET A 88 -11.94 13.02 7.52
C MET A 88 -12.94 12.96 6.36
N ARG A 89 -14.21 13.32 6.60
CA ARG A 89 -15.21 13.46 5.53
C ARG A 89 -14.85 14.59 4.57
N ALA A 90 -14.38 15.73 5.08
CA ALA A 90 -13.93 16.85 4.26
C ALA A 90 -12.66 16.50 3.46
N ALA A 91 -11.79 15.65 4.02
CA ALA A 91 -10.61 15.12 3.34
C ALA A 91 -10.91 14.06 2.27
N GLY A 92 -12.18 13.70 2.06
CA GLY A 92 -12.61 12.78 1.01
C GLY A 92 -12.51 11.29 1.38
N VAL A 93 -12.37 10.97 2.67
CA VAL A 93 -12.34 9.57 3.15
C VAL A 93 -13.68 8.90 2.89
N ALA A 94 -13.66 7.64 2.45
CA ALA A 94 -14.85 6.89 2.09
C ALA A 94 -15.83 6.77 3.28
N GLU A 95 -17.12 6.99 3.01
CA GLU A 95 -18.18 6.93 4.02
C GLU A 95 -18.32 5.53 4.65
N SER A 96 -17.90 4.48 3.95
CA SER A 96 -17.80 3.12 4.47
C SER A 96 -16.78 2.95 5.60
N LEU A 97 -15.70 3.74 5.58
CA LEU A 97 -14.72 3.74 6.68
C LEU A 97 -15.21 4.58 7.85
N LEU A 98 -15.80 5.74 7.56
CA LEU A 98 -16.31 6.64 8.59
C LEU A 98 -17.48 6.04 9.38
N SER A 99 -18.30 5.22 8.74
CA SER A 99 -19.40 4.49 9.40
C SER A 99 -18.93 3.34 10.30
N THR A 100 -17.67 2.92 10.18
CA THR A 100 -17.06 1.93 11.08
C THR A 100 -16.61 2.60 12.40
N LEU A 101 -16.54 3.94 12.44
CA LEU A 101 -16.07 4.70 13.59
C LEU A 101 -17.22 5.00 14.55
N THR A 102 -17.02 4.69 15.82
CA THR A 102 -17.91 5.01 16.93
C THR A 102 -17.34 6.19 17.71
N VAL A 103 -18.16 7.24 17.90
CA VAL A 103 -17.79 8.41 18.69
C VAL A 103 -17.53 7.98 20.14
N ASP A 104 -16.51 8.58 20.77
CA ASP A 104 -16.03 8.28 22.13
C ASP A 104 -15.34 6.91 22.31
N GLU A 105 -15.15 6.14 21.25
CA GLU A 105 -14.37 4.90 21.29
C GLU A 105 -12.92 5.14 20.85
N SER A 106 -11.97 4.43 21.47
CA SER A 106 -10.57 4.43 21.05
C SER A 106 -10.25 3.18 20.25
N ILE A 107 -9.53 3.36 19.14
CA ILE A 107 -9.09 2.26 18.29
C ILE A 107 -7.74 1.77 18.79
N SER A 108 -7.62 0.48 19.05
CA SER A 108 -6.33 -0.15 19.34
C SER A 108 -5.58 -0.40 18.03
N PHE A 109 -4.34 0.07 17.92
CA PHE A 109 -3.54 -0.18 16.73
C PHE A 109 -3.15 -1.66 16.61
N GLY A 110 -3.20 -2.18 15.40
CA GLY A 110 -2.69 -3.51 15.06
C GLY A 110 -1.19 -3.49 14.78
N LEU A 111 -0.59 -4.68 14.63
CA LEU A 111 0.83 -4.80 14.29
C LEU A 111 1.15 -4.19 12.92
N ILE A 112 0.26 -4.36 11.93
CA ILE A 112 0.51 -3.88 10.57
C ILE A 112 0.40 -2.36 10.51
N ASP A 113 -0.42 -1.72 11.35
CA ASP A 113 -0.47 -0.26 11.49
C ASP A 113 0.91 0.30 11.85
N ILE A 114 1.57 -0.29 12.86
CA ILE A 114 2.89 0.16 13.30
C ILE A 114 3.93 -0.02 12.19
N LEU A 115 3.90 -1.16 11.49
CA LEU A 115 4.83 -1.40 10.38
C LEU A 115 4.56 -0.44 9.22
N TYR A 116 3.30 -0.12 8.93
CA TYR A 116 2.93 0.77 7.84
C TYR A 116 3.36 2.23 8.07
N LEU A 117 3.54 2.66 9.32
CA LEU A 117 4.18 3.95 9.63
C LEU A 117 5.55 4.10 8.95
N GLY A 118 6.33 3.01 8.85
CA GLY A 118 7.63 3.03 8.18
C GLY A 118 7.53 3.35 6.69
N VAL A 119 6.42 2.98 6.04
CA VAL A 119 6.14 3.33 4.64
C VAL A 119 5.67 4.78 4.53
N LYS A 120 4.72 5.20 5.38
CA LYS A 120 4.16 6.57 5.35
C LYS A 120 5.17 7.66 5.70
N LEU A 121 6.05 7.38 6.66
CA LEU A 121 7.18 8.25 7.01
C LEU A 121 8.29 8.20 5.95
N GLY A 122 8.22 7.30 4.96
CA GLY A 122 9.21 7.14 3.91
C GLY A 122 10.51 6.50 4.38
N ILE A 123 10.54 5.89 5.56
CA ILE A 123 11.74 5.27 6.14
C ILE A 123 12.12 4.03 5.34
N TYR A 124 11.18 3.11 5.11
CA TYR A 124 11.48 1.84 4.43
C TYR A 124 11.90 2.03 2.96
N PRO A 125 11.20 2.83 2.13
CA PRO A 125 11.64 3.06 0.75
C PRO A 125 13.05 3.64 0.69
N CYS A 126 13.36 4.64 1.53
CA CYS A 126 14.69 5.25 1.58
C CYS A 126 15.78 4.26 2.00
N LEU A 127 15.51 3.39 3.00
CA LEU A 127 16.46 2.36 3.42
C LEU A 127 16.68 1.29 2.36
N ILE A 128 15.61 0.88 1.67
CA ILE A 128 15.72 -0.05 0.54
C ILE A 128 16.55 0.58 -0.59
N PHE A 129 16.32 1.87 -0.89
CA PHE A 129 17.12 2.61 -1.87
C PHE A 129 18.60 2.67 -1.52
N LEU A 130 18.90 2.94 -0.25
CA LEU A 130 20.27 2.95 0.23
C LEU A 130 20.92 1.56 0.04
N GLY A 131 20.19 0.48 0.33
CA GLY A 131 20.64 -0.89 0.10
C GLY A 131 20.89 -1.20 -1.38
N VAL A 132 19.93 -0.87 -2.26
CA VAL A 132 20.07 -1.06 -3.72
C VAL A 132 21.28 -0.29 -4.24
N GLY A 133 21.45 0.97 -3.83
CA GLY A 133 22.59 1.80 -4.21
C GLY A 133 23.93 1.23 -3.73
N ALA A 134 23.98 0.68 -2.52
CA ALA A 134 25.18 0.01 -1.99
C ALA A 134 25.55 -1.29 -2.75
N MET A 135 24.56 -1.96 -3.34
CA MET A 135 24.75 -3.17 -4.15
C MET A 135 24.98 -2.89 -5.64
N THR A 136 24.83 -1.64 -6.09
CA THR A 136 24.94 -1.28 -7.52
C THR A 136 26.40 -1.15 -7.95
N ASP A 137 26.80 -1.93 -8.95
CA ASP A 137 28.11 -1.80 -9.59
C ASP A 137 28.07 -0.76 -10.72
N PHE A 138 28.85 0.31 -10.56
CA PHE A 138 28.97 1.38 -11.55
C PHE A 138 30.03 1.10 -12.63
N GLY A 139 30.85 0.05 -12.49
CA GLY A 139 31.90 -0.31 -13.44
C GLY A 139 31.43 -0.39 -14.90
N PRO A 140 30.35 -1.14 -15.21
CA PRO A 140 29.78 -1.21 -16.56
C PRO A 140 29.28 0.13 -17.09
N LEU A 141 28.67 0.96 -16.24
CA LEU A 141 28.14 2.28 -16.62
C LEU A 141 29.27 3.26 -16.96
N ILE A 142 30.34 3.27 -16.16
CA ILE A 142 31.51 4.14 -16.37
C ILE A 142 32.30 3.69 -17.60
N ALA A 143 32.43 2.37 -17.81
CA ALA A 143 33.16 1.81 -18.95
C ALA A 143 32.51 2.14 -20.31
N ASN A 144 31.18 2.25 -20.37
CA ASN A 144 30.47 2.68 -21.58
C ASN A 144 29.34 3.66 -21.25
N PRO A 145 29.62 4.97 -21.19
CA PRO A 145 28.64 6.00 -20.84
C PRO A 145 27.43 6.07 -21.78
N LYS A 146 27.54 5.53 -23.02
CA LYS A 146 26.40 5.46 -23.94
C LYS A 146 25.28 4.55 -23.41
N SER A 147 25.59 3.61 -22.51
CA SER A 147 24.58 2.80 -21.83
C SER A 147 23.60 3.63 -20.98
N LEU A 148 24.01 4.83 -20.53
CA LEU A 148 23.13 5.78 -19.85
C LEU A 148 21.93 6.20 -20.71
N LEU A 149 22.09 6.26 -22.03
CA LEU A 149 21.01 6.58 -22.97
C LEU A 149 19.93 5.49 -23.01
N LEU A 150 20.29 4.24 -22.70
CA LEU A 150 19.30 3.17 -22.54
C LEU A 150 18.45 3.39 -21.28
N GLY A 151 19.07 3.92 -20.20
CA GLY A 151 18.34 4.36 -19.01
C GLY A 151 17.40 5.53 -19.30
N ALA A 152 17.78 6.47 -20.17
CA ALA A 152 16.89 7.53 -20.63
C ALA A 152 15.68 6.98 -21.41
N ALA A 153 15.84 5.88 -22.16
CA ALA A 153 14.73 5.21 -22.83
C ALA A 153 13.72 4.59 -21.84
N ALA A 154 14.15 4.18 -20.63
CA ALA A 154 13.24 3.70 -19.59
C ALA A 154 12.25 4.80 -19.12
N GLN A 155 12.65 6.08 -19.19
CA GLN A 155 11.75 7.20 -18.88
C GLN A 155 10.59 7.31 -19.86
N LEU A 156 10.74 6.84 -21.11
CA LEU A 156 9.63 6.79 -22.07
C LEU A 156 8.53 5.84 -21.61
N GLY A 157 8.90 4.73 -20.95
CA GLY A 157 7.94 3.80 -20.34
C GLY A 157 7.04 4.49 -19.31
N ILE A 158 7.64 5.35 -18.47
CA ILE A 158 6.91 6.15 -17.48
C ILE A 158 5.91 7.09 -18.15
N PHE A 159 6.34 7.82 -19.19
CA PHE A 159 5.46 8.75 -19.90
C PHE A 159 4.32 8.04 -20.63
N LEU A 160 4.59 6.88 -21.25
CA LEU A 160 3.56 6.09 -21.92
C LEU A 160 2.51 5.57 -20.94
N ALA A 161 2.94 5.04 -19.79
CA ALA A 161 2.05 4.59 -18.73
C ALA A 161 1.22 5.75 -18.15
N PHE A 162 1.85 6.92 -17.92
CA PHE A 162 1.17 8.13 -17.47
C PHE A 162 0.08 8.62 -18.45
N ILE A 163 0.41 8.71 -19.74
CA ILE A 163 -0.53 9.14 -20.78
C ILE A 163 -1.67 8.13 -20.90
N GLY A 164 -1.37 6.83 -20.84
CA GLY A 164 -2.36 5.76 -20.84
C GLY A 164 -3.33 5.88 -19.67
N ALA A 165 -2.83 6.03 -18.44
CA ALA A 165 -3.65 6.23 -17.25
C ALA A 165 -4.50 7.51 -17.37
N ARG A 166 -3.93 8.59 -17.90
CA ARG A 166 -4.67 9.85 -18.09
C ARG A 166 -5.82 9.71 -19.10
N TYR A 167 -5.64 8.89 -20.14
CA TYR A 167 -6.68 8.59 -21.12
C TYR A 167 -7.80 7.71 -20.54
N LEU A 168 -7.45 6.81 -19.61
CA LEU A 168 -8.40 5.98 -18.87
C LEU A 168 -9.18 6.74 -17.78
N GLY A 169 -8.89 8.03 -17.58
CA GLY A 169 -9.66 8.92 -16.69
C GLY A 169 -9.08 9.12 -15.29
N PHE A 170 -7.90 8.58 -14.99
CA PHE A 170 -7.24 8.80 -13.70
C PHE A 170 -6.80 10.26 -13.54
N THR A 171 -6.79 10.73 -12.29
CA THR A 171 -6.29 12.07 -11.94
C THR A 171 -4.78 12.18 -12.22
N PRO A 172 -4.22 13.39 -12.36
CA PRO A 172 -2.78 13.55 -12.59
C PRO A 172 -1.90 12.92 -11.49
N ALA A 173 -2.36 12.90 -10.23
CA ALA A 173 -1.63 12.30 -9.12
C ALA A 173 -1.64 10.76 -9.17
N GLU A 174 -2.79 10.16 -9.46
CA GLU A 174 -2.94 8.71 -9.65
C GLU A 174 -2.20 8.24 -10.91
N ALA A 175 -2.37 8.94 -12.03
CA ALA A 175 -1.65 8.66 -13.27
C ALA A 175 -0.13 8.81 -13.09
N GLY A 176 0.31 9.75 -12.26
CA GLY A 176 1.71 9.89 -11.82
C GLY A 176 2.21 8.63 -11.14
N SER A 177 1.46 8.13 -10.16
CA SER A 177 1.79 6.91 -9.41
C SER A 177 1.82 5.67 -10.31
N ILE A 178 0.82 5.50 -11.18
CA ILE A 178 0.76 4.40 -12.17
C ILE A 178 1.90 4.52 -13.18
N GLY A 179 2.24 5.74 -13.59
CA GLY A 179 3.31 6.01 -14.55
C GLY A 179 4.66 5.46 -14.09
N ILE A 180 4.98 5.57 -12.80
CA ILE A 180 6.27 5.11 -12.26
C ILE A 180 6.49 3.60 -12.43
N ILE A 181 5.43 2.79 -12.55
CA ILE A 181 5.54 1.35 -12.87
C ILE A 181 6.35 1.14 -14.16
N GLY A 182 6.20 2.04 -15.14
CA GLY A 182 6.94 1.99 -16.40
C GLY A 182 8.45 2.17 -16.26
N GLY A 183 8.92 2.66 -15.11
CA GLY A 183 10.34 2.75 -14.77
C GLY A 183 10.94 1.45 -14.20
N ALA A 184 10.09 0.46 -13.90
CA ALA A 184 10.47 -0.85 -13.34
C ALA A 184 11.33 -0.78 -12.05
N ASP A 185 11.13 0.27 -11.24
CA ASP A 185 11.82 0.48 -9.96
C ASP A 185 10.80 0.46 -8.82
N GLY A 186 10.63 -0.72 -8.21
CA GLY A 186 9.64 -0.99 -7.16
C GLY A 186 9.73 -0.03 -5.97
N PRO A 187 10.90 0.18 -5.35
CA PRO A 187 11.04 1.13 -4.24
C PRO A 187 10.65 2.57 -4.61
N THR A 188 10.90 3.03 -5.85
CA THR A 188 10.49 4.39 -6.28
C THR A 188 8.98 4.41 -6.44
N ALA A 189 8.39 3.37 -7.02
CA ALA A 189 6.95 3.23 -7.18
C ALA A 189 6.24 3.28 -5.82
N ILE A 190 6.75 2.55 -4.81
CA ILE A 190 6.22 2.58 -3.44
C ILE A 190 6.33 3.99 -2.86
N PHE A 191 7.49 4.63 -2.96
CA PHE A 191 7.72 5.95 -2.39
C PHE A 191 6.79 7.01 -3.02
N VAL A 192 6.74 7.07 -4.35
CA VAL A 192 5.96 8.06 -5.08
C VAL A 192 4.46 7.84 -4.83
N THR A 193 4.00 6.60 -4.88
CA THR A 193 2.59 6.26 -4.63
C THR A 193 2.18 6.59 -3.19
N SER A 194 3.08 6.38 -2.21
CA SER A 194 2.82 6.75 -0.81
C SER A 194 2.61 8.27 -0.60
N LYS A 195 3.10 9.09 -1.53
CA LYS A 195 3.00 10.56 -1.50
C LYS A 195 1.92 11.12 -2.42
N LEU A 196 1.72 10.53 -3.60
CA LEU A 196 0.80 11.04 -4.62
C LEU A 196 -0.58 10.39 -4.58
N ALA A 197 -0.66 9.07 -4.40
CA ALA A 197 -1.92 8.33 -4.39
C ALA A 197 -1.86 7.14 -3.41
N PRO A 198 -1.90 7.41 -2.09
CA PRO A 198 -1.79 6.37 -1.07
C PRO A 198 -2.74 5.18 -1.24
N ASP A 199 -3.94 5.44 -1.74
CA ASP A 199 -5.01 4.45 -1.87
C ASP A 199 -4.71 3.43 -2.97
N LEU A 200 -3.86 3.78 -3.93
CA LEU A 200 -3.40 2.89 -5.00
C LEU A 200 -2.11 2.15 -4.66
N LEU A 201 -1.57 2.30 -3.44
CA LEU A 201 -0.31 1.67 -3.07
C LEU A 201 -0.35 0.13 -3.16
N GLY A 202 -1.44 -0.48 -2.73
CA GLY A 202 -1.60 -1.95 -2.78
C GLY A 202 -1.57 -2.52 -4.19
N PRO A 203 -2.35 -1.97 -5.15
CA PRO A 203 -2.33 -2.43 -6.54
C PRO A 203 -1.07 -2.08 -7.34
N ILE A 204 -0.28 -1.08 -6.91
CA ILE A 204 0.91 -0.60 -7.64
C ILE A 204 2.20 -1.29 -7.20
N ALA A 205 2.32 -1.64 -5.92
CA ALA A 205 3.50 -2.27 -5.32
C ALA A 205 3.54 -3.80 -5.52
#